data_AF-A0A8B9I095-F1
#
_entry.id   AF-A0A8B9I095-F1
#
_cell.length_a   1.000
_cell.length_b   1.000
_cell.length_c   1.000
_cell.angle_alpha   90.00
_cell.angle_beta   90.00
_cell.angle_gamma   90.00
#
_symmetry.space_group_name_H-M   'P 1'
#
loop_
_entity.id
_entity.type
_entity.pdbx_description
1 polymer ?
#
loop_
_entity_poly.entity_id
_entity_poly.type
_entity_poly.pdbx_seq_one_letter_code
_entity_poly.pdbx_strand_id
1 'polypeptide(L)' 'MKLLDVKLGQLPTWLAMRDFTPGGIGGALRRGYERYYNKYINVRKGGLGGISMVLAGYVVISYMWSYSHLKHDRRRKYH' A
#
# COMPACT_ATOMS: atom_id res chain seq x y z
N MET A 1 -19.52 -18.26 -13.57
CA MET A 1 -20.28 -17.90 -12.35
C MET A 1 -20.54 -16.40 -12.39
N LYS A 2 -21.82 -15.99 -12.28
CA LYS A 2 -22.31 -14.62 -12.51
C LYS A 2 -21.83 -13.69 -11.38
N LEU A 3 -20.95 -12.73 -11.70
CA LEU A 3 -20.54 -11.65 -10.79
C LEU A 3 -21.63 -10.57 -10.59
N LEU A 4 -22.69 -10.60 -11.40
CA LEU A 4 -23.75 -9.60 -11.44
C LEU A 4 -25.02 -10.00 -10.67
N ASP A 5 -25.06 -11.22 -10.10
CA ASP A 5 -26.23 -11.76 -9.37
C ASP A 5 -26.13 -11.50 -7.84
N VAL A 6 -25.38 -10.47 -7.46
CA VAL A 6 -25.27 -10.05 -6.06
C VAL A 6 -25.89 -8.66 -5.96
N LYS A 7 -27.03 -8.55 -5.27
CA LYS A 7 -27.61 -7.24 -4.94
C LYS A 7 -26.51 -6.42 -4.25
N LEU A 8 -26.27 -5.18 -4.69
CA LEU A 8 -25.23 -4.30 -4.13
C LEU A 8 -25.31 -4.18 -2.59
N GLY A 9 -26.48 -4.40 -1.99
CA GLY A 9 -26.69 -4.46 -0.55
C GLY A 9 -26.12 -5.69 0.17
N GLN A 10 -25.74 -6.77 -0.53
CA GLN A 10 -25.11 -7.97 0.06
C GLN A 10 -23.58 -7.96 -0.01
N LEU A 11 -22.98 -7.09 -0.84
CA LEU A 11 -21.53 -6.85 -0.87
C LEU A 11 -20.94 -6.38 0.48
N PRO A 12 -21.54 -5.45 1.23
CA PRO A 12 -20.99 -5.04 2.53
C PRO A 12 -20.99 -6.19 3.54
N THR A 13 -21.98 -7.10 3.50
CA THR A 13 -21.99 -8.30 4.35
C THR A 13 -20.88 -9.29 3.97
N TRP A 14 -20.62 -9.45 2.66
CA TRP A 14 -19.48 -10.23 2.16
C TRP A 14 -18.12 -9.63 2.58
N LEU A 15 -17.99 -8.31 2.51
CA LEU A 15 -16.79 -7.60 2.96
C LEU A 15 -16.62 -7.67 4.49
N ALA A 16 -17.71 -7.64 5.24
CA ALA A 16 -17.73 -7.80 6.70
C ALA A 16 -17.44 -9.24 7.14
N MET A 17 -17.74 -10.24 6.30
CA MET A 17 -17.34 -11.64 6.50
C MET A 17 -15.84 -11.88 6.30
N ARG A 18 -15.10 -10.89 5.78
CA ARG A 18 -13.64 -11.00 5.75
C ARG A 18 -13.14 -11.01 7.18
N ASP A 19 -12.38 -12.05 7.55
CA ASP A 19 -11.77 -12.14 8.87
C ASP A 19 -10.78 -10.98 9.07
N PHE A 20 -11.26 -9.91 9.71
CA PHE A 20 -10.43 -8.82 10.25
C PHE A 20 -9.75 -9.22 11.57
N THR A 21 -9.67 -10.53 11.84
CA THR A 21 -8.90 -11.08 12.94
C THR A 21 -7.47 -10.52 12.88
N PRO A 22 -6.94 -9.95 13.98
CA PRO A 22 -5.60 -9.36 14.00
C PRO A 22 -4.51 -10.31 13.47
N GLY A 23 -4.65 -11.62 13.72
CA GLY A 23 -3.78 -12.67 13.17
C GLY A 23 -3.95 -12.92 11.67
N GLY A 24 -5.15 -12.78 11.12
CA GLY A 24 -5.43 -12.90 9.68
C GLY A 24 -4.84 -11.75 8.88
N ILE A 25 -4.94 -10.53 9.41
CA ILE A 25 -4.32 -9.32 8.84
C ILE A 25 -2.79 -9.44 8.88
N GLY A 26 -2.23 -9.82 10.04
CA GLY A 26 -0.78 -10.04 10.18
C GLY A 26 -0.27 -11.12 9.22
N GLY A 27 -1.01 -12.24 9.08
CA GLY A 27 -0.67 -13.31 8.14
C GLY A 27 -0.78 -12.90 6.67
N ALA A 28 -1.72 -12.03 6.31
CA ALA A 28 -1.81 -11.47 4.96
C ALA A 28 -0.63 -10.55 4.64
N LEU A 29 -0.25 -9.67 5.58
CA LEU A 29 0.92 -8.80 5.45
C LEU A 29 2.21 -9.61 5.34
N ARG A 30 2.38 -10.63 6.18
CA ARG A 30 3.55 -11.52 6.14
C ARG A 30 3.67 -12.24 4.79
N ARG A 31 2.57 -12.78 4.26
CA ARG A 31 2.55 -13.41 2.92
C ARG A 31 2.88 -12.41 1.80
N GLY A 32 2.36 -11.19 1.89
CA GLY A 32 2.69 -10.11 0.94
C GLY A 32 4.18 -9.75 0.98
N TYR A 33 4.73 -9.64 2.20
CA TYR A 33 6.14 -9.35 2.44
C TYR A 33 7.04 -10.47 1.92
N GLU A 34 6.75 -11.73 2.23
CA GLU A 34 7.50 -12.89 1.72
C GLU A 34 7.50 -12.95 0.19
N ARG A 35 6.36 -12.64 -0.45
CA ARG A 35 6.26 -12.58 -1.91
C ARG A 35 7.12 -11.46 -2.52
N TYR A 36 7.12 -10.28 -1.90
CA TYR A 36 7.96 -9.16 -2.33
C TYR A 36 9.45 -9.48 -2.14
N TYR A 37 9.80 -10.01 -0.97
CA TYR A 37 11.15 -10.38 -0.60
C TYR A 37 11.71 -11.46 -1.54
N ASN A 38 10.95 -12.52 -1.82
CA ASN A 38 11.39 -13.58 -2.70
C ASN A 38 11.57 -13.10 -4.16
N LYS A 39 10.74 -12.13 -4.60
CA LYS A 39 10.78 -11.63 -5.98
C LYS A 39 11.89 -10.62 -6.24
N TYR A 40 12.17 -9.73 -5.29
CA TYR A 40 13.04 -8.57 -5.53
C TYR A 40 14.32 -8.54 -4.67
N ILE A 41 14.40 -9.34 -3.61
CA ILE A 41 15.57 -9.41 -2.72
C ILE A 41 16.28 -10.77 -2.87
N ASN A 42 15.53 -11.88 -2.92
CA ASN A 42 16.09 -13.23 -3.04
C ASN A 42 16.35 -13.64 -4.51
N VAL A 43 17.05 -12.79 -5.27
CA VAL A 43 17.49 -13.12 -6.64
C VAL A 43 18.92 -13.66 -6.59
N ARG A 44 19.14 -14.82 -7.22
CA ARG A 44 20.40 -15.59 -7.24
C ARG A 44 21.63 -14.80 -7.73
N LYS A 45 21.41 -13.72 -8.48
CA LYS A 45 22.35 -12.63 -8.76
C LYS A 45 21.65 -11.33 -8.35
N GLY A 46 22.03 -10.77 -7.19
CA GLY A 46 21.31 -9.69 -6.53
C GLY A 46 21.16 -8.45 -7.40
N GLY A 47 19.95 -8.20 -7.90
CA GLY A 47 19.60 -6.96 -8.58
C GLY A 47 19.18 -5.90 -7.57
N LEU A 48 19.73 -4.69 -7.69
CA LEU A 48 19.38 -3.49 -6.89
C LEU A 48 17.89 -3.07 -7.00
N GLY A 49 17.08 -3.77 -7.79
CA GLY A 49 15.69 -3.44 -8.08
C GLY A 49 14.83 -3.30 -6.82
N GLY A 50 14.91 -4.25 -5.89
CA GLY A 50 14.14 -4.19 -4.64
C GLY A 50 14.51 -2.98 -3.76
N ILE A 51 15.79 -2.63 -3.71
CA ILE A 51 16.29 -1.49 -2.93
C ILE A 51 15.89 -0.16 -3.61
N SER A 52 15.99 -0.08 -4.94
CA SER A 52 15.61 1.11 -5.71
C SER A 52 14.11 1.43 -5.60
N MET A 53 13.23 0.42 -5.56
CA MET A 53 11.79 0.62 -5.36
C MET A 53 11.47 1.20 -3.98
N VAL A 54 12.17 0.75 -2.92
CA VAL A 54 12.00 1.31 -1.57
C VAL A 54 12.48 2.75 -1.52
N LEU A 55 13.64 3.04 -2.15
CA LEU A 55 14.19 4.39 -2.22
C LEU A 55 13.25 5.34 -2.96
N ALA A 56 12.70 4.92 -4.11
CA ALA A 56 11.73 5.70 -4.87
C ALA A 56 10.46 5.97 -4.06
N GLY A 57 9.94 4.96 -3.34
CA GLY A 57 8.81 5.13 -2.43
C GLY A 57 9.09 6.15 -1.32
N TYR A 58 10.29 6.10 -0.73
CA TYR A 58 10.72 7.06 0.28
C TYR A 58 10.76 8.50 -0.27
N VAL A 59 11.31 8.69 -1.48
CA VAL A 59 11.34 10.02 -2.14
C VAL A 59 9.92 10.54 -2.38
N VAL A 60 8.98 9.69 -2.82
CA VAL A 60 7.58 10.09 -3.05
C VAL A 60 6.88 10.47 -1.75
N ILE A 61 7.05 9.68 -0.68
CA ILE A 61 6.45 9.97 0.64
C ILE A 61 7.03 11.25 1.21
N SER A 62 8.36 11.41 1.16
CA SER A 62 9.06 12.63 1.56
C SER A 62 8.57 13.84 0.77
N TYR A 63 8.36 13.68 -0.54
CA TYR A 63 7.79 14.74 -1.39
C TYR A 63 6.35 15.09 -0.99
N MET A 64 5.48 14.10 -0.73
CA MET A 64 4.12 14.36 -0.28
C MET A 64 4.08 15.11 1.06
N TRP A 65 4.96 14.74 2.00
CA TRP A 65 5.09 15.43 3.30
C TRP A 65 5.67 16.84 3.15
N SER A 66 6.68 17.00 2.31
CA SER A 66 7.27 18.31 2.01
C SER A 66 6.27 19.22 1.29
N TYR A 67 5.45 18.66 0.39
CA TYR A 67 4.42 19.39 -0.34
C TYR A 67 3.27 19.82 0.57
N SER A 68 2.89 19.02 1.57
CA SER A 68 1.91 19.45 2.57
C SER A 68 2.45 20.58 3.44
N HIS A 69 3.74 20.58 3.78
CA HIS A 69 4.42 21.69 4.45
C HIS A 69 4.48 22.97 3.58
N LEU A 70 4.97 22.85 2.34
CA LEU A 70 5.09 23.98 1.39
C LEU A 70 3.74 24.59 1.00
N LYS A 71 2.68 23.78 0.91
CA LYS A 71 1.33 24.26 0.60
C LYS A 71 0.67 24.93 1.81
N HIS A 72 1.04 24.56 3.03
CA HIS A 72 0.57 25.20 4.26
C HIS A 72 1.19 26.59 4.46
N ASP A 73 2.45 26.78 4.06
CA ASP A 73 3.13 28.09 4.08
C ASP A 73 2.60 29.09 3.05
N ARG A 74 1.90 28.62 2.01
CA ARG A 74 1.25 29.49 1.02
C ARG A 74 -0.11 30.02 1.47
N ARG A 75 -0.31 30.23 2.78
CA ARG A 75 -1.48 30.88 3.37
C ARG A 75 -1.20 32.31 3.88
N ARG A 76 -0.13 32.94 3.39
CA ARG A 76 0.16 34.37 3.57
C ARG A 76 0.41 35.03 2.20
N LYS A 77 -0.57 34.95 1.30
CA LYS A 77 -0.68 35.84 0.13
C LYS A 77 -1.59 37.02 0.47
N TYR A 78 -1.11 37.84 1.39
CA TYR A 78 -1.36 39.27 1.46
C TYR A 78 -0.08 39.86 2.03
N HIS A 79 0.79 40.30 1.12
CA HIS A 79 1.48 41.58 1.12
C HIS A 79 2.07 41.73 -0.29
#